data_AF-R3WNV9-F1
#
_entry.id   AF-R3WNV9-F1
#
_cell.length_a   1.000
_cell.length_b   1.000
_cell.length_c   1.000
_cell.angle_alpha   90.00
_cell.angle_beta   90.00
_cell.angle_gamma   90.00
#
_symmetry.space_group_name_H-M   'P 1'
#
loop_
_entity.id
_entity.type
_entity.pdbx_description
1 polymer ?
#
loop_
_entity_poly.entity_id
_entity_poly.type
_entity_poly.pdbx_seq_one_letter_code
_entity_poly.pdbx_strand_id
1 'polypeptide(L)'
;MGKEEELSQKLDALETDYRKEKQQIEETVDDIHNENRIFRREIESLADFVRYMAKREEATEPEALQQAYRFIQEAQEEGQMVVKKTLNKLDDKQEEQRILYQKQKMSYEEDILLARKERNS
;
A
#
# COMPACT_ATOMS: atom_id res chain seq x y z
N MET A 1 -1.43 19.72 -35.81
CA MET A 1 -0.48 19.48 -34.71
C MET A 1 0.73 18.76 -35.29
N GLY A 2 1.94 19.14 -34.89
CA GLY A 2 3.15 18.43 -35.30
C GLY A 2 3.34 17.15 -34.50
N LYS A 3 3.99 16.14 -35.08
CA LYS A 3 4.34 14.86 -34.41
C LYS A 3 5.07 15.08 -33.07
N GLU A 4 5.95 16.08 -33.00
CA GLU A 4 6.64 16.49 -31.77
C GLU A 4 5.67 16.97 -30.66
N GLU A 5 4.66 17.75 -31.05
CA GLU A 5 3.67 18.33 -30.14
C GLU A 5 2.75 17.25 -29.56
N GLU A 6 2.35 16.28 -30.38
CA GLU A 6 1.57 15.12 -29.94
C GLU A 6 2.37 14.23 -28.97
N LEU A 7 3.64 13.97 -29.24
CA LEU A 7 4.50 13.19 -28.36
C LEU A 7 4.76 13.91 -27.03
N SER A 8 4.91 15.23 -27.06
CA SER A 8 5.07 16.03 -25.84
C SER A 8 3.81 15.97 -24.97
N GLN A 9 2.62 16.06 -25.56
CA GLN A 9 1.36 15.90 -24.83
C GLN A 9 1.22 14.49 -24.23
N LYS A 10 1.65 13.44 -24.93
CA LYS A 10 1.67 12.07 -24.39
C LYS A 10 2.64 11.92 -23.22
N LEU A 11 3.79 12.58 -23.27
CA LEU A 11 4.75 12.59 -22.18
C LEU A 11 4.18 13.30 -20.94
N ASP A 12 3.53 14.46 -21.12
CA ASP A 12 2.88 15.19 -20.03
C ASP A 12 1.73 14.38 -19.38
N ALA A 13 0.94 13.69 -20.20
CA ALA A 13 -0.10 12.78 -19.73
C ALA A 13 0.51 11.63 -18.91
N LEU A 14 1.57 11.00 -19.43
CA LEU A 14 2.30 9.93 -18.75
C LEU A 14 2.85 10.39 -17.39
N GLU A 15 3.44 11.59 -17.31
CA GLU A 15 3.91 12.13 -16.03
C GLU A 15 2.77 12.40 -15.04
N THR A 16 1.64 12.91 -15.54
CA THR A 16 0.47 13.18 -14.72
C THR A 16 -0.11 11.89 -14.15
N ASP A 17 -0.26 10.87 -14.97
CA ASP A 17 -0.82 9.58 -14.57
C ASP A 17 0.12 8.88 -13.58
N TYR A 18 1.43 8.87 -13.84
CA TYR A 18 2.42 8.32 -12.90
C TYR A 18 2.38 9.00 -11.54
N ARG A 19 2.25 10.33 -11.49
CA ARG A 19 2.14 11.08 -10.22
C ARG A 19 0.86 10.73 -9.46
N LYS A 20 -0.28 10.64 -10.16
CA LYS A 20 -1.56 10.25 -9.55
C LYS A 20 -1.49 8.85 -8.97
N GLU A 21 -0.98 7.89 -9.73
CA GLU A 21 -0.86 6.50 -9.28
C GLU A 21 0.07 6.38 -8.06
N LYS A 22 1.21 7.09 -8.09
CA LYS A 22 2.12 7.14 -6.95
C LYS A 22 1.43 7.70 -5.70
N GLN A 23 0.71 8.80 -5.84
CA GLN A 23 -0.03 9.41 -4.73
C GLN A 23 -1.07 8.45 -4.16
N GLN A 24 -1.81 7.73 -5.00
CA GLN A 24 -2.80 6.75 -4.55
C GLN A 24 -2.17 5.61 -3.74
N ILE A 25 -0.98 5.15 -4.12
CA ILE A 25 -0.24 4.14 -3.36
C ILE A 25 0.16 4.70 -1.98
N GLU A 26 0.69 5.93 -1.94
CA GLU A 26 1.09 6.59 -0.69
C GLU A 26 -0.11 6.76 0.26
N GLU A 27 -1.25 7.24 -0.26
CA GLU A 27 -2.50 7.35 0.50
C GLU A 27 -2.98 5.99 1.03
N THR A 28 -2.89 4.93 0.21
CA THR A 28 -3.28 3.57 0.62
C THR A 28 -2.35 3.02 1.73
N VAL A 29 -1.06 3.32 1.67
CA VAL A 29 -0.10 2.93 2.72
C VAL A 29 -0.43 3.61 4.05
N ASP A 30 -0.75 4.90 4.01
CA ASP A 30 -1.16 5.65 5.19
C ASP A 30 -2.45 5.09 5.81
N ASP A 31 -3.44 4.75 4.99
CA ASP A 31 -4.68 4.11 5.41
C ASP A 31 -4.41 2.76 6.11
N ILE A 32 -3.58 1.90 5.51
CA ILE A 32 -3.18 0.61 6.10
C ILE A 32 -2.52 0.81 7.47
N HIS A 33 -1.64 1.80 7.59
CA HIS A 33 -1.00 2.09 8.87
C HIS A 33 -1.99 2.58 9.92
N ASN A 34 -2.95 3.42 9.52
CA ASN A 34 -3.99 3.90 10.42
C ASN A 34 -4.92 2.77 10.87
N GLU A 35 -5.39 1.92 9.95
CA GLU A 35 -6.22 0.76 10.26
C GLU A 35 -5.50 -0.24 11.17
N ASN A 36 -4.24 -0.58 10.88
CA ASN A 36 -3.44 -1.45 11.73
C ASN A 36 -3.24 -0.87 13.14
N ARG A 37 -3.11 0.46 13.27
CA ARG A 37 -3.06 1.11 14.59
C ARG A 37 -4.37 0.98 15.35
N ILE A 38 -5.52 1.14 14.67
CA ILE A 38 -6.85 0.95 15.27
C ILE A 38 -7.01 -0.49 15.73
N PHE A 39 -6.75 -1.45 14.84
CA PHE A 39 -6.82 -2.88 15.12
C PHE A 39 -6.00 -3.28 16.35
N ARG A 40 -4.74 -2.82 16.45
CA ARG A 40 -3.88 -3.12 17.62
C ARG A 40 -4.48 -2.62 18.92
N ARG A 41 -5.05 -1.41 18.93
CA ARG A 41 -5.71 -0.84 20.11
C ARG A 41 -6.95 -1.63 20.51
N GLU A 42 -7.71 -2.12 19.53
CA GLU A 42 -8.90 -2.94 19.79
C GLU A 42 -8.52 -4.31 20.37
N ILE A 43 -7.46 -4.94 19.84
CA ILE A 43 -6.91 -6.20 20.37
C ILE A 43 -6.40 -6.02 21.81
N GLU A 44 -5.67 -4.94 22.10
CA GLU A 44 -5.23 -4.61 23.46
C GLU A 44 -6.43 -4.38 24.40
N SER A 45 -7.43 -3.64 23.95
CA SER A 45 -8.66 -3.39 24.72
C SER A 45 -9.43 -4.68 25.00
N LEU A 46 -9.46 -5.62 24.04
CA LEU A 46 -10.09 -6.92 24.21
C LEU A 46 -9.33 -7.77 25.24
N ALA A 47 -8.00 -7.76 25.23
CA ALA A 47 -7.18 -8.45 26.23
C ALA A 47 -7.43 -7.91 27.64
N ASP A 48 -7.51 -6.58 27.78
CA ASP A 48 -7.84 -5.93 29.06
C ASP A 48 -9.25 -6.29 29.53
N PHE A 49 -10.23 -6.35 28.62
CA PHE A 49 -11.59 -6.76 28.93
C PHE A 49 -11.66 -8.22 29.40
N VAL A 50 -10.97 -9.14 28.71
CA VAL A 50 -10.88 -10.55 29.12
C VAL A 50 -10.26 -10.66 30.52
N ARG A 51 -9.20 -9.90 30.80
CA ARG A 51 -8.57 -9.85 32.12
C ARG A 51 -9.52 -9.32 33.19
N TYR A 52 -10.28 -8.28 32.90
CA TYR A 52 -11.26 -7.70 33.82
C TYR A 52 -12.38 -8.71 34.14
N MET A 53 -12.95 -9.36 33.12
CA MET A 53 -14.00 -10.35 33.30
C MET A 53 -13.50 -11.56 34.11
N ALA A 54 -12.30 -12.04 33.85
CA ALA A 54 -11.71 -13.14 34.61
C ALA A 54 -11.58 -12.82 36.11
N LYS A 55 -11.21 -11.57 36.45
CA LYS A 55 -11.13 -11.11 37.84
C LYS A 55 -12.52 -10.96 38.48
N ARG A 56 -13.50 -10.47 37.72
CA ARG A 56 -14.85 -10.17 38.24
C ARG A 56 -15.64 -11.43 38.55
N GLU A 57 -15.55 -12.43 37.68
CA GLU A 57 -16.31 -13.69 37.79
C GLU A 57 -15.60 -14.73 38.67
N GLU A 58 -14.52 -14.36 39.38
CA GLU A 58 -13.61 -15.29 40.07
C GLU A 58 -13.27 -16.51 39.20
N ALA A 59 -13.07 -16.29 37.90
CA ALA A 59 -13.16 -17.32 36.88
C ALA A 59 -12.32 -18.56 37.25
N THR A 60 -13.02 -19.62 37.67
CA THR A 60 -12.44 -20.87 38.18
C THR A 60 -12.02 -21.83 37.07
N GLU A 61 -12.19 -21.45 35.81
CA GLU A 61 -11.85 -22.26 34.64
C GLU A 61 -10.66 -21.67 33.86
N PRO A 62 -9.42 -22.06 34.21
CA PRO A 62 -8.20 -21.59 33.55
C PRO A 62 -8.19 -21.85 32.04
N GLU A 63 -8.85 -22.91 31.57
CA GLU A 63 -8.81 -23.37 30.19
C GLU A 63 -9.50 -22.38 29.24
N ALA A 64 -10.69 -21.90 29.59
CA ALA A 64 -11.42 -20.91 28.78
C ALA A 64 -10.67 -19.58 28.68
N LEU A 65 -10.02 -19.16 29.77
CA LEU A 65 -9.21 -17.95 29.79
C LEU A 65 -7.94 -18.09 28.92
N GLN A 66 -7.26 -19.23 29.00
CA GLN A 66 -6.11 -19.53 28.14
C GLN A 66 -6.51 -19.62 26.67
N GLN A 67 -7.68 -20.15 26.36
CA GLN A 67 -8.22 -20.20 25.01
C GLN A 67 -8.47 -18.78 24.47
N ALA A 68 -9.07 -17.90 25.27
CA ALA A 68 -9.32 -16.52 24.90
C ALA A 68 -8.02 -15.76 24.58
N TYR A 69 -6.99 -15.88 25.42
CA TYR A 69 -5.69 -15.26 25.14
C TYR A 69 -5.00 -15.84 23.90
N ARG A 70 -5.13 -17.15 23.64
CA ARG A 70 -4.63 -17.77 22.40
C ARG A 70 -5.30 -17.16 21.16
N PHE A 71 -6.62 -17.01 21.16
CA PHE A 71 -7.32 -16.38 20.03
C PHE A 71 -6.93 -14.93 19.82
N ILE A 72 -6.72 -14.16 20.89
CA ILE A 72 -6.24 -12.78 20.81
C ILE A 72 -4.85 -12.73 20.17
N GLN A 73 -3.95 -13.63 20.58
CA GLN A 73 -2.61 -13.72 20.02
C GLN A 73 -2.64 -14.14 18.54
N GLU A 74 -3.41 -15.16 18.19
CA GLU A 74 -3.59 -15.62 16.81
C GLU A 74 -4.11 -14.49 15.91
N ALA A 75 -5.14 -13.76 16.36
CA ALA A 75 -5.67 -12.61 15.63
C ALA A 75 -4.60 -11.52 15.43
N GLN A 76 -3.78 -11.25 16.45
CA GLN A 76 -2.69 -10.28 16.36
C GLN A 76 -1.64 -10.71 15.32
N GLU A 77 -1.23 -11.97 15.32
CA GLU A 77 -0.24 -12.52 14.38
C GLU A 77 -0.78 -12.52 12.94
N GLU A 78 -2.03 -12.95 12.75
CA GLU A 78 -2.71 -12.91 11.44
C GLU A 78 -2.82 -11.49 10.92
N GLY A 79 -3.25 -10.54 11.75
CA GLY A 79 -3.34 -9.13 11.38
C GLY A 79 -1.99 -8.55 10.94
N GLN A 80 -0.92 -8.85 11.67
CA GLN A 80 0.44 -8.46 11.28
C GLN A 80 0.86 -9.06 9.94
N MET A 81 0.53 -10.34 9.71
CA MET A 81 0.84 -11.02 8.45
C MET A 81 0.10 -10.39 7.27
N VAL A 82 -1.18 -10.06 7.44
CA VAL A 82 -2.00 -9.40 6.42
C VAL A 82 -1.40 -8.04 6.07
N VAL A 83 -1.13 -7.20 7.07
CA VAL A 83 -0.52 -5.88 6.86
C VAL A 83 0.79 -6.00 6.10
N LYS A 84 1.69 -6.89 6.53
CA LYS A 84 2.98 -7.11 5.87
C LYS A 84 2.81 -7.55 4.41
N LYS A 85 1.92 -8.51 4.14
CA LYS A 85 1.66 -9.00 2.77
C LYS A 85 1.10 -7.90 1.89
N THR A 86 0.22 -7.05 2.41
CA THR A 86 -0.38 -5.95 1.65
C THR A 86 0.64 -4.86 1.34
N LEU A 87 1.45 -4.44 2.32
CA LEU A 87 2.51 -3.45 2.10
C LEU A 87 3.52 -3.93 1.06
N ASN A 88 3.98 -5.19 1.15
CA ASN A 88 4.89 -5.74 0.15
C ASN A 88 4.31 -5.71 -1.27
N LYS A 89 3.01 -6.01 -1.43
CA LYS A 89 2.36 -5.94 -2.75
C LYS A 89 2.28 -4.50 -3.29
N LEU A 90 2.12 -3.52 -2.41
CA LEU A 90 2.12 -2.11 -2.80
C LEU A 90 3.52 -1.66 -3.21
N ASP A 91 4.56 -2.11 -2.50
CA ASP A 91 5.96 -1.86 -2.87
C ASP A 91 6.29 -2.47 -4.24
N ASP A 92 5.92 -3.74 -4.46
CA ASP A 92 6.09 -4.41 -5.74
C ASP A 92 5.38 -3.64 -6.87
N LYS A 93 4.13 -3.23 -6.63
CA LYS A 93 3.35 -2.43 -7.60
C LYS A 93 4.00 -1.08 -7.90
N GLN A 94 4.52 -0.40 -6.87
CA GLN A 94 5.18 0.90 -7.04
C GLN A 94 6.45 0.76 -7.89
N GLU A 95 7.21 -0.32 -7.67
CA GLU A 95 8.41 -0.62 -8.46
C GLU A 95 8.06 -0.94 -9.91
N GLU A 96 7.05 -1.78 -10.15
CA GLU A 96 6.56 -2.08 -11.50
C GLU A 96 6.12 -0.81 -12.25
N GLN A 97 5.35 0.06 -11.59
CA GLN A 97 4.93 1.35 -12.15
C GLN A 97 6.13 2.24 -12.48
N ARG A 98 7.14 2.31 -11.60
CA ARG A 98 8.36 3.08 -11.85
C ARG A 98 9.10 2.59 -13.09
N ILE A 99 9.27 1.27 -13.24
CA ILE A 99 9.95 0.67 -14.39
C ILE A 99 9.17 0.96 -15.68
N LEU A 100 7.85 0.79 -15.66
CA LEU A 100 6.99 1.05 -16.83
C LEU A 100 7.03 2.52 -17.25
N TYR A 101 6.92 3.44 -16.29
CA TYR A 101 7.04 4.88 -16.51
C TYR A 101 8.39 5.23 -17.15
N GLN A 102 9.50 4.76 -16.59
CA GLN A 102 10.83 5.03 -17.12
C GLN A 102 10.97 4.54 -18.57
N LYS A 103 10.49 3.33 -18.85
CA LYS A 103 10.53 2.76 -20.21
C LYS A 103 9.74 3.61 -21.21
N GLN A 104 8.51 3.98 -20.86
CA GLN A 104 7.66 4.78 -21.75
C GLN A 104 8.19 6.21 -21.93
N LYS A 105 8.69 6.82 -20.85
CA LYS A 105 9.34 8.13 -20.88
C LYS A 105 10.51 8.15 -21.86
N MET A 106 11.45 7.21 -21.74
CA MET A 106 12.59 7.12 -22.65
C MET A 106 12.14 6.96 -24.10
N SER A 107 11.14 6.12 -24.37
CA SER A 107 10.59 5.93 -25.71
C SER A 107 10.05 7.24 -26.31
N TYR A 108 9.27 8.01 -25.53
CA TYR A 108 8.75 9.29 -26.00
C TYR A 108 9.85 10.34 -26.21
N GLU A 109 10.85 10.39 -25.33
CA GLU A 109 12.00 11.30 -25.47
C GLU A 109 12.81 10.99 -26.74
N GLU A 110 13.05 9.70 -27.04
CA GLU A 110 13.70 9.26 -28.28
C GLU A 110 12.89 9.64 -29.52
N ASP A 111 11.58 9.38 -29.52
CA ASP A 111 10.69 9.71 -30.63
C ASP A 111 10.62 11.22 -30.89
N ILE A 112 10.65 12.05 -29.83
CA ILE A 112 10.72 13.51 -29.93
C ILE A 112 12.04 13.94 -30.58
N LEU A 113 13.17 13.35 -30.17
CA LEU A 113 14.47 13.65 -30.76
C LEU A 113 14.52 13.29 -32.26
N LEU A 114 13.93 12.14 -32.64
CA LEU A 114 13.82 11.74 -34.03
C LEU A 114 12.93 12.70 -34.84
N ALA A 115 11.75 13.06 -34.32
CA ALA A 115 10.86 14.01 -34.98
C ALA A 115 11.52 15.40 -35.19
N ARG A 116 12.34 15.85 -34.23
CA ARG A 116 13.12 17.09 -34.36
C ARG A 116 14.19 17.00 -35.45
N LYS A 117 14.89 15.86 -35.55
CA LYS A 117 15.88 15.64 -36.61
C LYS A 117 15.23 15.60 -37.99
N GLU A 118 14.10 14.90 -38.13
CA GLU A 118 13.31 14.83 -39.36
C GLU A 118 12.83 16.21 -39.82
N ARG A 119 12.44 17.11 -38.90
CA ARG A 119 12.02 18.48 -39.23
C ARG A 119 13.18 19.37 -39.68
N ASN A 120 14.38 19.12 -39.19
CA ASN A 120 15.57 19.94 -39.45
C ASN A 120 16.46 19.40 -40.58
N SER A 121 16.06 18.28 -41.21
CA SER A 121 16.71 17.68 -42.39
C SER A 121 15.98 18.10 -43.66
#